data_AF-A0A644ZMB1-F1
#
_entry.id   AF-A0A644ZMB1-F1
#
_cell.length_a   1.000
_cell.length_b   1.000
_cell.length_c   1.000
_cell.angle_alpha   90.00
_cell.angle_beta   90.00
_cell.angle_gamma   90.00
#
_symmetry.space_group_name_H-M   'P 1'
#
loop_
_entity.id
_entity.type
_entity.pdbx_description
1 polymer ?
#
loop_
_entity_poly.entity_id
_entity_poly.type
_entity_poly.pdbx_seq_one_letter_code
_entity_poly.pdbx_strand_id
1 'polypeptide(L)'
;MVQYDLDLRRFKLGWGDTFGPEAAITKGTLDLFAPSIEGFTPTVFGTADRFLLRSERESQPELATTLGIGLADMEGYSVALASHMHRLPCSLLRVVSDDAQGNRPKRFALFAEEARAKLARGLYALLEEPSEKSPTNL
;
A
#
# COMPACT_ATOMS: atom_id res chain seq x y z
N MET A 1 0.58 4.33 3.65
CA MET A 1 -0.14 4.19 2.36
C MET A 1 -0.42 5.55 1.77
N VAL A 2 -0.47 5.66 0.45
CA VAL A 2 -0.63 6.93 -0.28
C VAL A 2 -1.60 6.74 -1.45
N GLN A 3 -2.60 7.61 -1.61
CA GLN A 3 -3.34 7.71 -2.87
C GLN A 3 -2.61 8.70 -3.79
N TYR A 4 -2.02 8.22 -4.89
CA TYR A 4 -1.10 9.03 -5.70
C TYR A 4 -1.67 9.50 -7.05
N ASP A 5 -2.83 9.00 -7.47
CA ASP A 5 -3.50 9.45 -8.70
C ASP A 5 -4.21 10.80 -8.55
N LEU A 6 -4.41 11.26 -7.31
CA LEU A 6 -4.89 12.59 -7.00
C LEU A 6 -3.76 13.62 -7.17
N ASP A 7 -3.52 14.03 -8.41
CA ASP A 7 -2.64 15.17 -8.70
C ASP A 7 -3.40 16.50 -8.56
N LEU A 8 -3.36 17.03 -7.34
CA LEU A 8 -3.97 18.33 -7.00
C LEU A 8 -2.98 19.50 -7.11
N ARG A 9 -1.80 19.31 -7.72
CA ARG A 9 -0.79 20.38 -7.85
C ARG A 9 -1.29 21.59 -8.64
N ARG A 10 -2.26 21.39 -9.55
CA ARG A 10 -2.96 22.49 -10.24
C ARG A 10 -3.69 23.44 -9.28
N PHE A 11 -4.02 22.97 -8.07
CA PHE A 11 -4.62 23.75 -6.99
C PHE A 11 -3.58 24.23 -5.96
N LYS A 12 -2.27 24.22 -6.31
CA LYS A 12 -1.13 24.62 -5.47
C LYS A 12 -0.87 23.71 -4.26
N LEU A 13 -1.34 22.47 -4.31
CA LEU A 13 -1.04 21.43 -3.33
C LEU A 13 0.30 20.75 -3.64
N GLY A 14 0.97 20.21 -2.62
CA GLY A 14 2.16 19.37 -2.80
C GLY A 14 1.79 17.95 -3.24
N TRP A 15 2.81 17.14 -3.51
CA TRP A 15 2.61 15.72 -3.78
C TRP A 15 1.98 15.00 -2.59
N GLY A 16 0.93 14.23 -2.85
CA GLY A 16 0.20 13.46 -1.84
C GLY A 16 -0.62 14.32 -0.87
N ASP A 17 -0.75 15.62 -1.12
CA ASP A 17 -1.68 16.47 -0.38
C ASP A 17 -3.10 16.31 -0.93
N THR A 18 -4.06 16.40 -0.03
CA THR A 18 -5.50 16.42 -0.35
C THR A 18 -6.21 17.45 0.52
N PHE A 19 -7.49 17.71 0.20
CA PHE A 19 -8.35 18.52 1.04
C PHE A 19 -9.01 17.63 2.10
N GLY A 20 -8.78 17.98 3.36
CA GLY A 20 -9.47 17.41 4.50
C GLY A 20 -10.80 18.11 4.81
N PRO A 21 -11.39 17.83 5.99
CA PRO A 21 -12.55 18.56 6.47
C PRO A 21 -12.30 20.07 6.45
N GLU A 22 -13.34 20.84 6.11
CA GLU A 22 -13.29 22.32 6.09
C GLU A 22 -12.24 22.90 5.12
N ALA A 23 -11.86 22.14 4.09
CA ALA A 23 -10.87 22.53 3.07
C ALA A 23 -9.44 22.75 3.60
N ALA A 24 -9.12 22.25 4.80
CA ALA A 24 -7.75 22.23 5.29
C ALA A 24 -6.89 21.30 4.41
N ILE A 25 -5.65 21.70 4.10
CA ILE A 25 -4.70 20.83 3.40
C ILE A 25 -4.24 19.74 4.38
N THR A 26 -4.38 18.48 4.00
CA THR A 26 -3.92 17.32 4.76
C THR A 26 -3.14 16.36 3.86
N LYS A 27 -2.40 15.43 4.45
CA LYS A 27 -1.74 14.37 3.71
C LYS A 27 -2.75 13.27 3.39
N GLY A 28 -2.82 12.86 2.12
CA GLY A 28 -3.54 11.68 1.64
C GLY A 28 -2.81 10.39 2.01
N THR A 29 -2.32 10.30 3.25
CA THR A 29 -1.52 9.19 3.75
C THR A 29 -2.17 8.55 4.96
N LEU A 30 -2.11 7.22 5.03
CA LEU A 30 -2.59 6.44 6.16
C LEU A 30 -1.48 5.53 6.69
N ASP A 31 -1.23 5.64 7.99
CA ASP A 31 -0.34 4.74 8.71
C ASP A 31 -1.09 3.47 9.08
N LEU A 32 -0.50 2.32 8.74
CA LEU A 32 -1.06 1.00 8.99
C LEU A 32 -0.20 0.25 9.99
N PHE A 33 -0.80 -0.73 10.67
CA PHE A 33 -0.05 -1.67 11.48
C PHE A 33 0.79 -2.56 10.56
N ALA A 34 2.12 -2.47 10.67
CA ALA A 34 3.06 -3.18 9.82
C ALA A 34 4.22 -3.73 10.68
N PRO A 35 4.00 -4.83 11.41
CA PRO A 35 5.05 -5.43 12.22
C PRO A 35 6.19 -5.96 11.33
N SER A 36 7.38 -6.06 11.92
CA SER A 36 8.54 -6.60 11.22
C SER A 36 8.45 -8.12 11.13
N ILE A 37 8.02 -8.64 9.98
CA ILE A 37 7.91 -10.08 9.74
C ILE A 37 9.11 -10.57 8.94
N GLU A 38 9.75 -11.65 9.39
CA GLU A 38 10.89 -12.24 8.70
C GLU A 38 10.52 -12.66 7.27
N GLY A 39 11.31 -12.22 6.30
CA GLY A 39 11.09 -12.49 4.87
C GLY A 39 10.08 -11.56 4.19
N PHE A 40 9.58 -10.54 4.91
CA PHE A 40 8.73 -9.48 4.36
C PHE A 40 9.44 -8.14 4.50
N THR A 41 9.16 -7.22 3.58
CA THR A 41 9.73 -5.87 3.57
C THR A 41 8.61 -4.86 3.79
N PRO A 42 8.59 -4.16 4.94
CA PRO A 42 7.72 -3.01 5.13
C PRO A 42 8.01 -1.95 4.08
N THR A 43 6.98 -1.42 3.43
CA THR A 43 7.14 -0.41 2.39
C THR A 43 5.94 0.53 2.33
N VAL A 44 6.10 1.66 1.66
CA VAL A 44 4.99 2.58 1.37
C VAL A 44 4.29 2.12 0.10
N PHE A 45 3.00 1.84 0.24
CA PHE A 45 2.13 1.46 -0.87
C PHE A 45 1.53 2.73 -1.48
N GLY A 46 1.64 2.87 -2.79
CA GLY A 46 0.89 3.81 -3.59
C GLY A 46 -0.33 3.12 -4.22
N THR A 47 -1.52 3.67 -4.06
CA THR A 47 -2.74 3.16 -4.69
C THR A 47 -3.26 4.14 -5.74
N ALA A 48 -3.73 3.61 -6.87
CA ALA A 48 -4.44 4.32 -7.92
C ALA A 48 -5.37 3.38 -8.69
N ASP A 49 -6.38 3.90 -9.39
CA ASP A 49 -7.29 3.07 -10.22
C ASP A 49 -6.64 2.50 -11.50
N ARG A 50 -5.33 2.67 -11.68
CA ARG A 50 -4.58 2.27 -12.87
C ARG A 50 -3.29 1.57 -12.48
N PHE A 51 -2.89 0.60 -13.31
CA PHE A 51 -1.55 0.02 -13.22
C PHE A 51 -0.49 1.08 -13.45
N LEU A 52 0.44 1.20 -12.50
CA LEU A 52 1.60 2.08 -12.64
C LEU A 52 2.59 1.50 -13.66
N LEU A 53 2.59 2.05 -14.86
CA LEU A 53 3.49 1.61 -15.92
C LEU A 53 4.90 2.16 -15.71
N ARG A 54 5.90 1.48 -16.30
CA ARG A 54 7.30 1.94 -16.28
C ARG A 54 7.44 3.39 -16.78
N SER A 55 6.82 3.72 -17.90
CA SER A 55 6.87 5.06 -18.49
C SER A 55 6.30 6.13 -17.54
N GLU A 56 5.25 5.79 -16.78
CA GLU A 56 4.66 6.70 -15.81
C GLU A 56 5.63 6.94 -14.65
N ARG A 57 6.27 5.89 -14.13
CA ARG A 57 7.33 6.00 -13.10
C ARG A 57 8.49 6.87 -13.55
N GLU A 58 8.95 6.68 -14.79
CA GLU A 58 10.05 7.47 -15.36
C GLU A 58 9.67 8.94 -15.54
N SER A 59 8.42 9.22 -15.92
CA SER A 59 7.92 10.59 -16.08
C SER A 59 7.61 11.32 -14.77
N GLN A 60 7.51 10.58 -13.65
CA GLN A 60 7.10 11.09 -12.33
C GLN A 60 8.00 10.52 -11.22
N PRO A 61 9.30 10.86 -11.20
CA PRO A 61 10.25 10.37 -10.20
C PRO A 61 9.87 10.75 -8.75
N GLU A 62 9.03 11.76 -8.57
CA GLU A 62 8.52 12.21 -7.27
C GLU A 62 7.66 11.16 -6.57
N LEU A 63 7.03 10.23 -7.32
CA LEU A 63 6.31 9.10 -6.74
C LEU A 63 7.22 8.26 -5.82
N ALA A 64 8.46 8.01 -6.25
CA ALA A 64 9.44 7.30 -5.44
C ALA A 64 10.17 8.24 -4.46
N THR A 65 10.66 9.39 -4.96
CA THR A 65 11.57 10.25 -4.19
C THR A 65 10.88 11.13 -3.16
N THR A 66 9.66 11.58 -3.43
CA THR A 66 8.88 12.46 -2.53
C THR A 66 7.85 11.68 -1.73
N LEU A 67 7.11 10.77 -2.38
CA LEU A 67 6.07 9.97 -1.71
C LEU A 67 6.59 8.65 -1.12
N GLY A 68 7.84 8.27 -1.42
CA GLY A 68 8.45 7.07 -0.88
C GLY A 68 7.84 5.76 -1.41
N ILE A 69 7.04 5.80 -2.49
CA ILE A 69 6.30 4.64 -2.99
C ILE A 69 7.28 3.57 -3.43
N GLY A 70 7.27 2.43 -2.73
CA GLY A 70 8.05 1.24 -3.06
C GLY A 70 7.23 0.12 -3.72
N LEU A 71 5.90 0.21 -3.64
CA LEU A 71 4.96 -0.72 -4.27
C LEU A 71 3.72 0.04 -4.75
N ALA A 72 3.19 -0.33 -5.91
CA ALA A 72 1.91 0.16 -6.41
C ALA A 72 0.84 -0.94 -6.41
N ASP A 73 -0.39 -0.57 -6.05
CA ASP A 73 -1.59 -1.41 -6.18
C ASP A 73 -2.81 -0.58 -6.59
N MET A 74 -3.99 -1.21 -6.65
CA MET A 74 -5.22 -0.56 -7.11
C MET A 74 -6.33 -0.45 -6.05
N GLU A 75 -6.19 -1.10 -4.90
CA GLU A 75 -7.26 -1.13 -3.88
C GLU A 75 -6.82 -0.71 -2.48
N GLY A 76 -5.51 -0.73 -2.19
CA GLY A 76 -5.00 -0.70 -0.82
C GLY A 76 -5.46 0.52 -0.02
N TYR A 77 -5.40 1.72 -0.61
CA TYR A 77 -5.79 2.94 0.07
C TYR A 77 -7.29 2.98 0.40
N SER A 78 -8.16 2.50 -0.51
CA SER A 78 -9.60 2.47 -0.27
C SER A 78 -9.97 1.56 0.92
N VAL A 79 -9.32 0.39 1.01
CA VAL A 79 -9.48 -0.55 2.12
C VAL A 79 -8.97 0.07 3.42
N ALA A 80 -7.76 0.63 3.39
CA ALA A 80 -7.14 1.29 4.54
C ALA A 80 -8.01 2.45 5.07
N LEU A 81 -8.55 3.28 4.18
CA LEU A 81 -9.40 4.41 4.54
C LEU A 81 -10.70 3.94 5.17
N ALA A 82 -11.38 2.94 4.57
CA ALA A 82 -12.59 2.37 5.14
C ALA A 82 -12.34 1.79 6.54
N SER A 83 -11.27 1.01 6.72
CA SER A 83 -10.87 0.50 8.03
C SER A 83 -10.59 1.62 9.04
N HIS A 84 -9.88 2.67 8.62
CA HIS A 84 -9.58 3.82 9.46
C HIS A 84 -10.84 4.55 9.92
N MET A 85 -11.78 4.82 9.00
CA MET A 85 -13.07 5.46 9.30
C MET A 85 -13.90 4.68 10.32
N HIS A 86 -13.78 3.35 10.30
CA HIS A 86 -14.46 2.45 11.24
C HIS A 86 -13.61 2.05 12.45
N ARG A 87 -12.42 2.63 12.63
CA ARG A 87 -11.48 2.33 13.73
C ARG A 87 -11.11 0.85 13.83
N LEU A 88 -11.04 0.17 12.68
CA LEU A 88 -10.62 -1.22 12.58
C LEU A 88 -9.10 -1.29 12.34
N PRO A 89 -8.35 -2.09 13.12
CA PRO A 89 -6.95 -2.37 12.81
C PRO A 89 -6.82 -2.94 11.40
N CYS A 90 -5.86 -2.44 10.65
CA CYS A 90 -5.65 -2.84 9.26
C CYS A 90 -4.15 -2.99 8.98
N SER A 91 -3.84 -4.11 8.33
CA SER A 91 -2.53 -4.42 7.74
C SER A 91 -2.78 -4.90 6.33
N LEU A 92 -1.84 -4.61 5.42
CA LEU A 92 -1.91 -5.08 4.05
C LEU A 92 -0.66 -5.88 3.70
N LEU A 93 -0.88 -6.94 2.91
CA LEU A 93 0.17 -7.78 2.34
C LEU A 93 -0.03 -7.83 0.83
N ARG A 94 1.08 -7.68 0.09
CA ARG A 94 1.11 -7.82 -1.36
C ARG A 94 2.32 -8.66 -1.76
N VAL A 95 2.14 -9.43 -2.82
CA VAL A 95 3.25 -10.12 -3.50
C VAL A 95 3.52 -9.36 -4.79
N VAL A 96 4.76 -8.93 -4.96
CA VAL A 96 5.20 -8.16 -6.12
C VAL A 96 5.09 -9.00 -7.39
N SER A 97 4.30 -8.51 -8.37
CA SER A 97 4.04 -9.19 -9.65
C SER A 97 4.93 -8.72 -10.80
N ASP A 98 5.68 -7.64 -10.62
CA ASP A 98 6.55 -7.07 -11.64
C ASP A 98 7.65 -6.22 -11.00
N ASP A 99 8.76 -6.04 -11.72
CA ASP A 99 9.86 -5.23 -11.26
C ASP A 99 9.79 -3.77 -11.74
N ALA A 100 10.75 -2.96 -11.29
CA ALA A 100 10.88 -1.56 -11.70
C ALA A 100 11.08 -1.37 -13.23
N GLN A 101 11.51 -2.42 -13.94
CA GLN A 101 11.66 -2.42 -15.40
C GLN A 101 10.39 -2.88 -16.13
N GLY A 102 9.34 -3.28 -15.40
CA GLY A 102 8.09 -3.78 -15.94
C GLY A 102 8.16 -5.24 -16.38
N ASN A 103 9.20 -5.97 -15.98
CA ASN A 103 9.29 -7.40 -16.25
C ASN A 103 8.26 -8.15 -15.40
N ARG A 104 7.48 -9.01 -16.05
CA ARG A 104 6.42 -9.81 -15.42
C ARG A 104 6.77 -11.29 -15.48
N PRO A 105 6.31 -12.12 -14.53
CA PRO A 105 6.40 -13.57 -14.60
C PRO A 105 5.83 -14.10 -15.92
N LYS A 106 6.64 -14.86 -16.67
CA LYS A 106 6.21 -15.46 -17.95
C LYS A 106 5.20 -16.59 -17.77
N ARG A 107 5.20 -17.23 -16.59
CA ARG A 107 4.34 -18.38 -16.25
C ARG A 107 3.41 -17.99 -15.12
N PHE A 108 2.25 -17.44 -15.46
CA PHE A 108 1.27 -16.94 -14.49
C PHE A 108 0.86 -18.01 -13.45
N ALA A 109 0.56 -19.24 -13.89
CA ALA A 109 0.12 -20.30 -12.98
C ALA A 109 1.17 -20.65 -11.91
N LEU A 110 2.45 -20.66 -12.28
CA LEU A 110 3.54 -20.90 -11.34
C LEU A 110 3.65 -19.74 -10.34
N PHE A 111 3.62 -18.50 -10.83
CA PHE A 111 3.64 -17.31 -9.98
C PHE A 111 2.45 -17.27 -9.02
N ALA A 112 1.25 -17.64 -9.46
CA ALA A 112 0.07 -17.65 -8.62
C ALA A 112 0.21 -18.61 -7.42
N GLU A 113 0.77 -19.81 -7.64
CA GLU A 113 1.04 -20.75 -6.54
C GLU A 113 2.11 -20.23 -5.57
N GLU A 114 3.19 -19.64 -6.09
CA GLU A 114 4.22 -19.02 -5.25
C GLU A 114 3.66 -17.84 -4.44
N ALA A 115 2.84 -16.99 -5.07
CA ALA A 115 2.20 -15.86 -4.43
C ALA A 115 1.23 -16.32 -3.34
N ARG A 116 0.44 -17.36 -3.60
CA ARG A 116 -0.44 -17.98 -2.61
C ARG A 116 0.34 -18.47 -1.39
N ALA A 117 1.43 -19.19 -1.59
CA ALA A 117 2.26 -19.69 -0.49
C ALA A 117 2.89 -18.55 0.34
N LYS A 118 3.41 -17.50 -0.33
CA LYS A 118 3.95 -16.31 0.33
C LYS A 118 2.90 -15.55 1.13
N LEU A 119 1.72 -15.31 0.55
CA LEU A 119 0.62 -14.64 1.24
C LEU A 119 0.15 -15.43 2.46
N ALA A 120 0.00 -16.75 2.34
CA ALA A 120 -0.38 -17.61 3.46
C ALA A 120 0.62 -17.48 4.62
N ARG A 121 1.92 -17.56 4.34
CA ARG A 121 2.97 -17.37 5.36
C ARG A 121 2.86 -16.01 6.05
N GLY A 122 2.69 -14.93 5.29
CA GLY A 122 2.60 -13.58 5.83
C GLY A 122 1.34 -13.39 6.69
N LEU A 123 0.23 -13.98 6.26
CA LEU A 123 -1.02 -13.95 7.02
C LEU A 123 -0.89 -14.71 8.34
N TYR A 124 -0.29 -15.90 8.34
CA TYR A 124 -0.04 -16.63 9.59
C TYR A 124 0.84 -15.83 10.54
N ALA A 125 1.93 -15.23 10.05
CA ALA A 125 2.79 -14.39 10.87
C ALA A 125 2.03 -13.19 11.47
N LEU A 126 1.18 -12.50 10.69
CA LEU A 126 0.34 -11.41 11.21
C LEU A 126 -0.66 -11.86 12.27
N LEU A 127 -1.17 -13.09 12.18
CA LEU A 127 -2.10 -13.66 13.17
C LEU A 127 -1.39 -14.11 14.45
N GLU A 128 -0.12 -14.50 14.35
CA GLU A 128 0.71 -14.90 15.49
C GLU A 128 1.34 -13.71 16.22
N GLU A 129 1.44 -12.54 15.58
CA GLU A 129 1.89 -11.31 16.22
C GLU A 129 0.97 -10.97 17.41
N PRO A 130 1.52 -10.81 18.63
CA PRO A 130 0.71 -10.55 19.80
C PRO A 130 -0.02 -9.21 19.67
N SER A 131 -1.32 -9.27 19.41
CA SER A 131 -2.22 -8.15 19.61
C SER A 131 -2.25 -7.84 21.10
N GLU A 132 -1.80 -6.65 21.52
CA GLU A 132 -1.97 -6.16 22.90
C GLU A 132 -3.46 -6.05 23.33
N LYS A 133 -4.42 -6.47 22.50
CA LYS A 133 -5.83 -6.59 22.87
C LYS A 133 -6.40 -7.90 22.34
N SER A 134 -6.12 -9.00 23.03
CA SER A 134 -7.13 -10.03 23.18
C SER A 134 -8.07 -9.58 24.31
N PRO A 135 -9.27 -9.07 24.05
CA PRO A 135 -10.32 -9.00 25.06
C PRO A 135 -10.91 -10.41 25.24
N THR A 136 -10.07 -11.38 25.59
CA THR A 136 -10.52 -12.67 26.14
C THR A 136 -10.23 -12.66 27.63
N ASN A 137 -10.90 -11.74 28.32
CA ASN A 137 -11.36 -12.00 29.68
C ASN A 137 -12.85 -12.31 29.54
N LEU A 138 -13.16 -13.58 29.29
CA LEU A 138 -14.47 -14.17 29.57
C LEU A 138 -14.41 -14.77 30.98
#